data_AF-A0A7I0J8N4-F1
#
_entry.id   AF-A0A7I0J8N4-F1
#
_cell.length_a   1.000
_cell.length_b   1.000
_cell.length_c   1.000
_cell.angle_alpha   90.00
_cell.angle_beta   90.00
_cell.angle_gamma   90.00
#
_symmetry.space_group_name_H-M   'P 1'
#
loop_
_entity.id
_entity.type
_entity.pdbx_description
1 polymer ?
#
loop_
_entity_poly.entity_id
_entity_poly.type
_entity_poly.pdbx_seq_one_letter_code
_entity_poly.pdbx_strand_id
1 'polypeptide(L)'
;EILKASEERIAAGEGLAKEDREFHLEIVRATKNGVFHNICSVYYLMGEQRLPIYFNDPERNLRSHAEHIQIYEALLRRDGNLAQALMSDQLQGAERYWKG
;
A
#
# COMPACT_ATOMS: atom_id res chain seq x y z
N GLU A 1 -0.02 -9.63 -9.99
CA GLU A 1 0.03 -8.58 -11.03
C GLU A 1 0.41 -7.22 -10.46
N ILE A 2 -0.23 -6.73 -9.38
CA ILE A 2 0.07 -5.41 -8.77
C ILE A 2 1.55 -5.27 -8.34
N LEU A 3 2.09 -6.19 -7.54
CA LEU A 3 3.50 -6.10 -7.09
C LEU A 3 4.50 -6.08 -8.26
N LYS A 4 4.21 -6.84 -9.32
CA LYS A 4 5.04 -6.83 -10.53
C LYS A 4 4.94 -5.48 -11.25
N ALA A 5 3.74 -4.92 -11.36
CA ALA A 5 3.55 -3.58 -11.91
C ALA A 5 4.29 -2.51 -11.09
N SER A 6 4.33 -2.64 -9.76
CA SER A 6 5.14 -1.77 -8.90
C SER A 6 6.63 -1.84 -9.24
N GLU A 7 7.18 -3.04 -9.45
CA GLU A 7 8.59 -3.22 -9.86
C GLU A 7 8.88 -2.56 -11.21
N GLU A 8 7.98 -2.75 -12.18
CA GLU A 8 8.11 -2.16 -13.52
C GLU A 8 8.08 -0.62 -13.46
N ARG A 9 7.22 -0.04 -12.62
CA ARG A 9 7.13 1.42 -12.42
C ARG A 9 8.32 1.99 -11.68
N ILE A 10 8.79 1.32 -10.62
CA ILE A 10 10.04 1.69 -9.93
C ILE A 10 11.20 1.70 -10.93
N ALA A 11 11.32 0.66 -11.76
CA ALA A 11 12.38 0.56 -12.77
C ALA A 11 12.31 1.68 -13.82
N ALA A 12 11.10 2.17 -14.12
CA ALA A 12 10.87 3.32 -14.99
C ALA A 12 11.05 4.69 -14.29
N GLY A 13 11.32 4.72 -12.97
CA GLY A 13 11.39 5.95 -12.18
C GLY A 13 10.03 6.61 -11.95
N GLU A 14 8.95 5.86 -12.10
CA GLU A 14 7.57 6.32 -11.89
C GLU A 14 7.10 6.05 -10.46
N GLY A 15 6.20 6.91 -9.95
CA GLY A 15 5.61 6.75 -8.63
C GLY A 15 4.58 5.63 -8.53
N LEU A 16 4.35 5.13 -7.31
CA LEU A 16 3.48 3.98 -7.02
C LEU A 16 2.07 4.31 -6.52
N ALA A 17 1.60 5.55 -6.67
CA ALA A 17 0.33 6.00 -6.09
C ALA A 17 -0.87 5.11 -6.42
N LYS A 18 -0.94 4.59 -7.66
CA LYS A 18 -2.04 3.72 -8.09
C LYS A 18 -1.88 2.31 -7.53
N GLU A 19 -0.69 1.74 -7.62
CA GLU A 19 -0.37 0.38 -7.23
C GLU A 19 -0.48 0.21 -5.71
N ASP A 20 -0.07 1.22 -4.94
CA ASP A 20 -0.26 1.31 -3.50
C ASP A 20 -1.75 1.22 -3.13
N ARG A 21 -2.60 2.06 -3.75
CA ARG A 21 -4.05 2.01 -3.55
C ARG A 21 -4.62 0.64 -3.89
N GLU A 22 -4.29 0.10 -5.05
CA GLU A 22 -4.83 -1.18 -5.53
C GLU A 22 -4.40 -2.34 -4.63
N PHE A 23 -3.15 -2.34 -4.15
CA PHE A 23 -2.65 -3.36 -3.23
C PHE A 23 -3.49 -3.42 -1.95
N HIS A 24 -3.71 -2.28 -1.30
CA HIS A 24 -4.49 -2.22 -0.07
C HIS A 24 -5.96 -2.60 -0.30
N LEU A 25 -6.58 -2.12 -1.39
CA LEU A 25 -7.98 -2.43 -1.69
C LEU A 25 -8.19 -3.90 -2.05
N GLU A 26 -7.22 -4.58 -2.67
CA GLU A 26 -7.33 -6.03 -2.93
C GLU A 26 -7.29 -6.87 -1.64
N ILE A 27 -6.47 -6.48 -0.65
CA ILE A 27 -6.47 -7.12 0.68
C ILE A 27 -7.83 -6.91 1.35
N VAL A 28 -8.36 -5.68 1.31
CA VAL A 28 -9.67 -5.36 1.87
C VAL A 28 -10.78 -6.15 1.15
N ARG A 29 -10.73 -6.24 -0.18
CA ARG A 29 -11.67 -7.01 -1.00
C ARG A 29 -11.64 -8.51 -0.65
N ALA A 30 -10.47 -9.05 -0.29
CA ALA A 30 -10.32 -10.44 0.12
C ALA A 30 -11.11 -10.78 1.39
N THR A 31 -11.42 -9.80 2.25
CA THR A 31 -12.27 -9.98 3.45
C THR A 31 -13.74 -10.31 3.13
N LYS A 32 -14.17 -10.15 1.85
CA LYS A 32 -15.56 -10.29 1.40
C LYS A 32 -16.55 -9.37 2.13
N ASN A 33 -16.05 -8.30 2.77
CA ASN A 33 -16.87 -7.29 3.42
C ASN A 33 -17.00 -6.05 2.51
N GLY A 34 -18.12 -5.98 1.78
CA GLY A 34 -18.38 -4.87 0.85
C GLY A 34 -18.47 -3.49 1.52
N VAL A 35 -18.97 -3.43 2.76
CA VAL A 35 -19.04 -2.18 3.53
C VAL A 35 -17.62 -1.69 3.85
N PHE A 36 -16.76 -2.58 4.33
CA PHE A 36 -15.37 -2.25 4.64
C PHE A 36 -14.61 -1.79 3.40
N HIS A 37 -14.79 -2.49 2.26
CA HIS A 37 -14.22 -2.08 0.98
C HIS A 37 -14.66 -0.68 0.54
N ASN A 38 -15.94 -0.36 0.67
CA ASN A 38 -16.46 0.96 0.30
C ASN A 38 -15.87 2.08 1.18
N ILE A 39 -15.76 1.84 2.49
CA ILE A 39 -15.15 2.80 3.42
C ILE A 39 -13.68 3.05 3.05
N CYS A 40 -12.89 2.00 2.85
CA CYS A 40 -11.49 2.13 2.47
C CYS A 40 -11.32 2.82 1.10
N SER A 41 -12.20 2.54 0.16
CA SER A 41 -12.19 3.18 -1.17
C SER A 41 -12.42 4.69 -1.07
N VAL A 42 -13.41 5.12 -0.27
CA VAL A 42 -13.68 6.55 -0.03
C VAL A 42 -12.52 7.20 0.71
N TYR A 43 -11.93 6.54 1.71
CA TYR A 43 -10.75 7.03 2.42
C TYR A 43 -9.57 7.30 1.46
N TYR A 44 -9.31 6.37 0.54
CA TYR A 44 -8.27 6.55 -0.48
C TYR A 44 -8.54 7.73 -1.40
N LEU A 45 -9.79 7.92 -1.84
CA LEU A 45 -10.18 9.08 -2.67
C LEU A 45 -9.95 10.41 -1.94
N MET A 46 -10.24 10.48 -0.64
CA MET A 46 -9.98 11.68 0.17
C MET A 46 -8.49 12.01 0.28
N GLY A 47 -7.62 11.00 0.26
CA GLY A 47 -6.16 11.13 0.34
C GLY A 47 -5.43 11.18 -1.00
N GLU A 48 -6.13 11.02 -2.13
CA GLU A 48 -5.51 10.72 -3.43
C GLU A 48 -4.51 11.79 -3.87
N GLN A 49 -4.79 13.07 -3.62
CA GLN A 49 -3.90 14.19 -3.99
C GLN A 49 -2.55 14.16 -3.27
N ARG A 50 -2.45 13.48 -2.12
CA ARG A 50 -1.23 13.37 -1.33
C ARG A 50 -0.29 12.28 -1.86
N LEU A 51 -0.83 11.26 -2.51
CA LEU A 51 -0.04 10.10 -2.95
C LEU A 51 1.01 10.46 -4.01
N PRO A 52 0.73 11.28 -5.05
CA PRO A 52 1.77 11.70 -5.99
C PRO A 52 2.93 12.45 -5.34
N ILE A 53 2.65 13.25 -4.30
CA ILE A 53 3.67 13.99 -3.56
C ILE A 53 4.53 13.00 -2.74
N TYR A 54 3.88 12.07 -2.03
CA TYR A 54 4.57 11.03 -1.25
C TYR A 54 5.47 10.15 -2.13
N PHE A 55 4.96 9.74 -3.30
CA PHE A 55 5.66 8.86 -4.24
C PHE A 55 6.53 9.58 -5.26
N ASN A 56 6.73 10.90 -5.12
CA ASN A 56 7.70 11.64 -5.92
C ASN A 56 9.15 11.33 -5.50
N ASP A 57 9.34 10.75 -4.31
CA ASP A 57 10.64 10.33 -3.79
C ASP A 57 10.91 8.85 -4.15
N PRO A 58 11.94 8.54 -4.97
CA PRO A 58 12.30 7.17 -5.34
C PRO A 58 12.55 6.25 -4.15
N GLU A 59 13.14 6.75 -3.05
CA GLU A 59 13.40 5.93 -1.86
C GLU A 59 12.10 5.48 -1.19
N ARG A 60 11.04 6.30 -1.26
CA ARG A 60 9.71 5.95 -0.72
C ARG A 60 9.02 4.89 -1.57
N ASN A 61 9.18 4.95 -2.89
CA ASN A 61 8.66 3.91 -3.78
C ASN A 61 9.31 2.55 -3.47
N LEU A 62 10.64 2.51 -3.37
CA LEU A 62 11.37 1.29 -3.02
C LEU A 62 10.96 0.74 -1.65
N ARG A 63 10.83 1.61 -0.65
CA ARG A 63 10.43 1.22 0.71
C ARG A 63 9.02 0.65 0.75
N SER A 64 8.04 1.38 0.20
CA SER A 64 6.64 0.95 0.17
C SER A 64 6.47 -0.36 -0.58
N HIS A 65 7.21 -0.55 -1.69
CA HIS A 65 7.19 -1.83 -2.40
C HIS A 65 7.76 -2.99 -1.57
N ALA A 66 8.86 -2.77 -0.86
CA ALA A 66 9.43 -3.78 0.04
C ALA A 66 8.47 -4.13 1.18
N GLU A 67 7.79 -3.15 1.77
CA GLU A 67 6.75 -3.35 2.79
C GLU A 67 5.57 -4.17 2.23
N HIS A 68 5.10 -3.86 1.02
CA HIS A 68 4.06 -4.64 0.34
C HIS A 68 4.46 -6.10 0.12
N ILE A 69 5.72 -6.37 -0.26
CA ILE A 69 6.24 -7.75 -0.38
C ILE A 69 6.16 -8.48 0.96
N GLN A 70 6.60 -7.84 2.05
CA GLN A 70 6.57 -8.46 3.38
C GLN A 70 5.14 -8.81 3.82
N ILE A 71 4.19 -7.91 3.61
CA ILE A 71 2.77 -8.15 3.90
C ILE A 71 2.25 -9.31 3.05
N TYR A 72 2.53 -9.31 1.75
CA TYR A 72 2.11 -10.37 0.85
C TYR A 72 2.67 -11.75 1.26
N GLU A 73 3.94 -11.82 1.64
CA GLU A 73 4.56 -13.06 2.11
C GLU A 73 3.92 -13.55 3.42
N ALA A 74 3.62 -12.65 4.37
CA ALA A 74 2.93 -13.00 5.59
C ALA A 74 1.52 -13.58 5.30
N LEU A 75 0.79 -12.97 4.36
CA LEU A 75 -0.51 -13.47 3.90
C LEU A 75 -0.40 -14.85 3.24
N LEU A 76 0.61 -15.08 2.39
CA LEU A 76 0.86 -16.39 1.76
C LEU A 76 1.13 -17.49 2.80
N ARG A 77 1.89 -17.16 3.85
CA ARG A 77 2.17 -18.05 4.98
C ARG A 77 0.98 -18.22 5.93
N ARG A 78 -0.14 -17.52 5.68
CA ARG A 78 -1.33 -17.46 6.53
C ARG A 78 -1.04 -16.94 7.95
N ASP A 79 -0.01 -16.12 8.09
CA ASP A 79 0.32 -15.46 9.35
C ASP A 79 -0.42 -14.12 9.44
N GLY A 80 -1.67 -14.18 9.89
CA GLY A 80 -2.52 -13.00 10.01
C GLY A 80 -2.00 -11.96 11.01
N ASN A 81 -1.34 -12.40 12.08
CA ASN A 81 -0.81 -11.51 13.11
C ASN A 81 0.37 -10.69 12.55
N LEU A 82 1.29 -11.37 11.84
CA LEU A 82 2.39 -10.69 11.19
C LEU A 82 1.91 -9.75 10.08
N ALA A 83 0.96 -10.20 9.24
CA ALA A 83 0.39 -9.36 8.19
C ALA A 83 -0.25 -8.08 8.76
N GLN A 84 -0.99 -8.20 9.87
CA GLN A 84 -1.60 -7.06 10.55
C GLN A 84 -0.53 -6.12 11.14
N ALA A 85 0.51 -6.65 11.77
CA ALA A 85 1.59 -5.85 12.35
C ALA A 85 2.33 -5.04 11.27
N LEU A 86 2.69 -5.70 10.16
CA LEU A 86 3.37 -5.06 9.02
C LEU A 86 2.49 -3.98 8.38
N MET A 87 1.21 -4.26 8.14
CA MET A 87 0.25 -3.28 7.62
C MET A 87 0.14 -2.05 8.54
N SER A 88 0.08 -2.29 9.85
CA SER A 88 -0.01 -1.20 10.84
C SER A 88 1.25 -0.34 10.88
N ASP A 89 2.43 -0.94 10.74
CA ASP A 89 3.71 -0.21 10.69
C ASP A 89 3.83 0.62 9.41
N GLN A 90 3.51 0.05 8.24
CA GLN A 90 3.50 0.75 6.97
C GLN A 90 2.61 2.00 7.01
N LEU A 91 1.35 1.85 7.45
CA LEU A 91 0.40 2.97 7.51
C LEU A 91 0.86 4.08 8.49
N GLN A 92 1.48 3.70 9.61
CA GLN A 92 2.07 4.68 10.55
C GLN A 92 3.30 5.37 9.95
N GLY A 93 4.13 4.65 9.19
CA GLY A 93 5.27 5.23 8.48
C GLY A 93 4.85 6.32 7.50
N ALA A 94 3.78 6.07 6.73
CA ALA A 94 3.19 7.06 5.84
C ALA A 94 2.56 8.24 6.61
N GLU A 95 1.88 7.99 7.73
CA GLU A 95 1.29 9.05 8.56
C GLU A 95 2.36 10.00 9.13
N ARG A 96 3.48 9.45 9.62
CA ARG A 96 4.59 10.23 10.19
C ARG A 96 5.18 11.22 9.19
N TYR A 97 5.21 10.86 7.90
CA TYR A 97 5.69 11.77 6.85
C TYR A 97 4.87 13.06 6.77
N TRP A 98 3.56 12.99 6.99
CA TRP A 98 2.67 14.14 6.91
C TRP A 98 2.58 14.96 8.19
N LYS A 99 3.09 14.43 9.31
CA LYS A 99 3.14 15.13 10.61
C LYS A 99 4.45 15.88 10.85
N GLY A 100 5.49 15.59 10.07
CA GLY A 100 6.78 16.28 10.12
C GLY A 100 6.81 17.46 9.15
#